data_AF-A0AAV0M2L5-F1
#
_entry.id   AF-A0AAV0M2L5-F1
#
_cell.length_a   1.000
_cell.length_b   1.000
_cell.length_c   1.000
_cell.angle_alpha   90.00
_cell.angle_beta   90.00
_cell.angle_gamma   90.00
#
_symmetry.space_group_name_H-M   'P 1'
#
loop_
_entity.id
_entity.type
_entity.pdbx_description
1 polymer ?
#
loop_
_entity_poly.entity_id
_entity_poly.type
_entity_poly.pdbx_seq_one_letter_code
_entity_poly.pdbx_strand_id
1 'polypeptide(L)'
;MRVAVAVGVSTPPVATMRSSCTRRIVAVSYRFVSMHMAAAPLSRTLSTESVAARLTSAGLLRTKGLIGANWTDARDGKTMPVYNPSTGEVIADVPFMGSKDTEDAISSAYDAFPVCSYLTIPASSLLILRYDLLMANKEEIGQLITLEQGKPLKEAIGEVNYGASFIEYFAEEAKRIYGDIIPPTLNDRRILVLKQPIGVIAAITPWNFPLAMITRKVGPALACGCTAVIKPSELTPFTALAAVELALQAGIPPVRFSSSYHGNLMQFNTSFVCITQVRKITFTGSTAVGKKLMAGAAGTVKKVSLELGGNAPCIIFDDADLDVAVKGTLGSKFRNSGQTCVCANRILVQDGTARIFLWLIYWLLFLSFFNYLLLLLFCSNVVYLFFQASMINLLLLSPKPFRFCKLVMALVKVHPRYAFITCGMFRKCYESAMSVLLIFSLCSPAESC
;
A
#
# COMPACT_ATOMS: atom_id res chain seq x y z
N MET A 1 47.39 -1.25 38.36
CA MET A 1 45.99 -1.11 38.80
C MET A 1 45.08 -1.67 37.70
N ARG A 2 44.67 -2.94 37.84
CA ARG A 2 43.71 -3.59 36.94
C ARG A 2 42.43 -3.76 37.73
N VAL A 3 41.36 -3.07 37.34
CA VAL A 3 40.01 -3.36 37.84
C VAL A 3 39.38 -4.32 36.84
N ALA A 4 39.33 -5.60 37.20
CA ALA A 4 38.53 -6.60 36.53
C ALA A 4 37.12 -6.51 37.12
N VAL A 5 36.13 -6.18 36.29
CA VAL A 5 34.72 -6.28 36.68
C VAL A 5 34.26 -7.69 36.36
N ALA A 6 34.13 -8.52 37.39
CA ALA A 6 33.53 -9.85 37.31
C ALA A 6 32.00 -9.71 37.27
N VAL A 7 31.37 -10.16 36.18
CA VAL A 7 29.92 -10.32 36.10
C VAL A 7 29.58 -11.68 36.69
N GLY A 8 29.06 -11.68 37.92
CA GLY A 8 28.60 -12.89 38.60
C GLY A 8 27.31 -13.41 37.97
N VAL A 9 27.36 -14.63 37.45
CA VAL A 9 26.18 -15.42 37.08
C VAL A 9 25.80 -16.23 38.31
N SER A 10 24.70 -15.87 38.97
CA SER A 10 24.13 -16.64 40.08
C SER A 10 23.09 -17.63 39.55
N THR A 11 23.42 -18.92 39.55
CA THR A 11 22.47 -20.04 39.42
C THR A 11 21.91 -20.40 40.80
N PRO A 12 20.58 -20.52 40.98
CA PRO A 12 20.00 -21.16 42.16
C PRO A 12 19.83 -22.68 41.96
N PRO A 13 19.70 -23.45 43.07
CA PRO A 13 20.03 -24.87 43.11
C PRO A 13 18.92 -25.81 42.61
N VAL A 14 19.37 -26.96 42.12
CA VAL A 14 18.56 -28.15 41.79
C VAL A 14 18.02 -28.78 43.08
N ALA A 15 16.70 -28.77 43.25
CA ALA A 15 16.01 -29.57 44.26
C ALA A 15 15.31 -30.76 43.60
N THR A 16 15.77 -31.96 43.93
CA THR A 16 15.11 -33.23 43.65
C THR A 16 13.85 -33.39 44.49
N MET A 17 12.69 -33.58 43.86
CA MET A 17 11.50 -34.13 44.52
C MET A 17 10.86 -35.20 43.64
N ARG A 18 10.70 -36.39 44.24
CA ARG A 18 10.15 -37.60 43.64
C ARG A 18 8.62 -37.52 43.48
N SER A 19 8.17 -38.14 42.40
CA SER A 19 6.83 -38.63 42.04
C SER A 19 5.73 -38.72 43.11
N SER A 20 4.54 -38.23 42.75
CA SER A 20 3.30 -39.02 42.90
C SER A 20 2.26 -38.57 41.87
N CYS A 21 2.01 -39.45 40.90
CA CYS A 21 0.95 -39.37 39.91
C CYS A 21 -0.37 -39.79 40.55
N THR A 22 -1.37 -38.90 40.59
CA THR A 22 -2.78 -39.28 40.74
C THR A 22 -3.62 -38.43 39.79
N ARG A 23 -3.99 -39.03 38.66
CA ARG A 23 -5.04 -38.54 37.75
C ARG A 23 -6.38 -38.53 38.50
N ARG A 24 -6.97 -37.35 38.70
CA ARG A 24 -8.42 -37.24 38.96
C ARG A 24 -9.09 -36.85 37.65
N ILE A 25 -9.73 -37.86 37.04
CA ILE A 25 -10.68 -37.71 35.95
C ILE A 25 -11.97 -37.17 36.58
N VAL A 26 -12.30 -35.91 36.31
CA VAL A 26 -13.63 -35.36 36.61
C VAL A 26 -14.50 -35.61 35.37
N ALA A 27 -15.36 -36.61 35.46
CA ALA A 27 -16.39 -36.87 34.46
C ALA A 27 -17.50 -35.82 34.59
N VAL A 28 -17.55 -34.87 33.64
CA VAL A 28 -18.70 -33.99 33.47
C VAL A 28 -19.60 -34.62 32.40
N SER A 29 -20.77 -35.08 32.86
CA SER A 29 -21.83 -35.67 32.04
C SER A 29 -22.41 -34.62 31.09
N TYR A 30 -22.24 -34.82 29.78
CA TYR A 30 -22.99 -34.08 28.77
C TYR A 30 -24.30 -34.84 28.49
N ARG A 31 -25.43 -34.29 28.95
CA ARG A 31 -26.75 -34.67 28.45
C ARG A 31 -26.85 -34.28 26.98
N PHE A 32 -27.01 -35.27 26.10
CA PHE A 32 -27.45 -35.06 24.73
C PHE A 32 -28.90 -34.55 24.76
N VAL A 33 -29.08 -33.25 24.58
CA VAL A 33 -30.37 -32.67 24.18
C VAL A 33 -30.34 -32.60 22.65
N SER A 34 -31.19 -33.40 22.01
CA SER A 34 -31.43 -33.34 20.57
C SER A 34 -32.11 -32.01 20.26
N MET A 35 -31.32 -31.01 19.87
CA MET A 35 -31.80 -29.71 19.44
C MET A 35 -31.89 -29.76 17.91
N HIS A 36 -33.12 -29.83 17.39
CA HIS A 36 -33.39 -29.66 15.97
C HIS A 36 -32.85 -28.29 15.54
N MET A 37 -31.76 -28.27 14.76
CA MET A 37 -31.33 -27.05 14.07
C MET A 37 -32.31 -26.78 12.93
N ALA A 38 -33.36 -26.03 13.24
CA ALA A 38 -34.04 -25.26 12.21
C ALA A 38 -33.02 -24.29 11.61
N ALA A 39 -32.82 -24.36 10.30
CA ALA A 39 -32.00 -23.42 9.56
C ALA A 39 -32.55 -22.01 9.76
N ALA A 40 -31.90 -21.22 10.62
CA ALA A 40 -32.16 -19.80 10.74
C ALA A 40 -31.80 -19.15 9.39
N PRO A 41 -32.70 -18.38 8.76
CA PRO A 41 -32.34 -17.65 7.57
C PRO A 41 -31.23 -16.68 7.94
N LEU A 42 -30.09 -16.81 7.27
CA LEU A 42 -29.01 -15.82 7.25
C LEU A 42 -29.53 -14.56 6.56
N SER A 43 -30.41 -13.83 7.25
CA SER A 43 -30.67 -12.44 6.93
C SER A 43 -29.42 -11.68 7.36
N ARG A 44 -28.46 -11.53 6.43
CA ARG A 44 -27.55 -10.39 6.46
C ARG A 44 -28.44 -9.17 6.31
N THR A 45 -28.86 -8.59 7.42
CA THR A 45 -29.24 -7.19 7.46
C THR A 45 -28.06 -6.44 6.88
N LEU A 46 -28.19 -5.98 5.63
CA LEU A 46 -27.31 -4.99 5.05
C LEU A 46 -27.42 -3.79 5.98
N SER A 47 -26.42 -3.59 6.85
CA SER A 47 -26.34 -2.38 7.65
C SER A 47 -26.33 -1.22 6.66
N THR A 48 -27.38 -0.41 6.67
CA THR A 48 -27.54 0.84 5.90
C THR A 48 -26.56 1.92 6.32
N GLU A 49 -25.64 1.60 7.22
CA GLU A 49 -24.60 2.48 7.73
C GLU A 49 -23.56 2.76 6.63
N SER A 50 -23.26 4.04 6.41
CA SER A 50 -22.25 4.46 5.45
C SER A 50 -20.88 3.92 5.86
N VAL A 51 -19.97 3.74 4.89
CA VAL A 51 -18.58 3.33 5.17
C VAL A 51 -17.93 4.27 6.19
N ALA A 52 -18.15 5.58 6.04
CA ALA A 52 -17.65 6.59 6.97
C ALA A 52 -18.17 6.37 8.40
N ALA A 53 -19.46 6.09 8.59
CA ALA A 53 -20.03 5.85 9.92
C ALA A 53 -19.43 4.60 10.58
N ARG A 54 -19.23 3.50 9.84
CA ARG A 54 -18.52 2.32 10.36
C ARG A 54 -17.08 2.63 10.77
N LEU A 55 -16.35 3.40 9.96
CA LEU A 55 -14.97 3.79 10.26
C LEU A 55 -14.87 4.73 11.47
N THR A 56 -15.87 5.60 11.67
CA THR A 56 -16.01 6.42 12.89
C THR A 56 -16.25 5.55 14.11
N SER A 57 -17.18 4.58 14.01
CA SER A 57 -17.49 3.63 15.09
C SER A 57 -16.28 2.75 15.47
N ALA A 58 -15.43 2.41 14.50
CA ALA A 58 -14.15 1.74 14.72
C ALA A 58 -13.06 2.65 15.31
N GLY A 59 -13.32 3.96 15.46
CA GLY A 59 -12.37 4.94 15.98
C GLY A 59 -11.24 5.32 15.02
N LEU A 60 -11.32 4.90 13.74
CA LEU A 60 -10.26 5.10 12.75
C LEU A 60 -10.47 6.37 11.92
N LEU A 61 -11.72 6.80 11.71
CA LEU A 61 -11.99 8.08 11.05
C LEU A 61 -11.90 9.23 12.07
N ARG A 62 -10.74 9.89 12.11
CA ARG A 62 -10.48 11.07 12.95
C ARG A 62 -10.57 12.34 12.11
N THR A 63 -11.15 13.40 12.67
CA THR A 63 -11.36 14.71 12.01
C THR A 63 -10.63 15.86 12.70
N LYS A 64 -9.70 15.54 13.61
CA LYS A 64 -8.85 16.51 14.32
C LYS A 64 -7.38 16.22 14.05
N GLY A 65 -6.51 17.22 14.19
CA GLY A 65 -5.07 16.98 14.21
C GLY A 65 -4.58 16.58 15.60
N LEU A 66 -3.32 16.19 15.73
CA LEU A 66 -2.75 15.74 17.01
C LEU A 66 -1.51 16.56 17.37
N ILE A 67 -1.67 17.52 18.28
CA ILE A 67 -0.57 18.30 18.87
C ILE A 67 -0.37 17.83 20.31
N GLY A 68 0.85 17.42 20.66
CA GLY A 68 1.06 16.77 21.95
C GLY A 68 0.41 15.40 22.00
N ALA A 69 -0.36 15.16 23.06
CA ALA A 69 -1.22 13.99 23.21
C ALA A 69 -2.70 14.31 22.93
N ASN A 70 -3.00 15.52 22.43
CA ASN A 70 -4.36 16.04 22.34
C ASN A 70 -4.83 16.14 20.89
N TRP A 71 -6.04 15.66 20.65
CA TRP A 71 -6.76 15.86 19.40
C TRP A 71 -7.33 17.28 19.36
N THR A 72 -6.81 18.12 18.47
CA THR A 72 -7.12 19.55 18.42
C THR A 72 -7.60 20.02 17.05
N ASP A 73 -8.45 21.03 17.06
CA ASP A 73 -8.81 21.81 15.88
C ASP A 73 -7.67 22.81 15.56
N ALA A 74 -7.76 23.49 14.42
CA ALA A 74 -6.78 24.51 14.04
C ALA A 74 -6.94 25.74 14.95
N ARG A 75 -5.82 26.38 15.30
CA ARG A 75 -5.82 27.54 16.22
C ARG A 75 -6.66 28.72 15.71
N ASP A 76 -6.76 28.90 14.40
CA ASP A 76 -7.59 29.93 13.76
C ASP A 76 -8.99 29.43 13.36
N GLY A 77 -9.36 28.20 13.77
CA GLY A 77 -10.64 27.57 13.50
C GLY A 77 -10.86 27.14 12.06
N LYS A 78 -9.89 27.31 11.15
CA LYS A 78 -10.06 26.94 9.75
C LYS A 78 -10.07 25.43 9.57
N THR A 79 -10.91 24.98 8.65
CA THR A 79 -11.03 23.59 8.23
C THR A 79 -10.89 23.47 6.73
N MET A 80 -10.79 22.23 6.26
CA MET A 80 -10.66 21.86 4.87
C MET A 80 -11.46 20.59 4.59
N PRO A 81 -12.28 20.58 3.52
CA PRO A 81 -13.01 19.39 3.11
C PRO A 81 -12.08 18.37 2.46
N VAL A 82 -12.28 17.10 2.80
CA VAL A 82 -11.69 15.96 2.09
C VAL A 82 -12.77 15.27 1.29
N TYR A 83 -12.51 15.07 0.00
CA TYR A 83 -13.50 14.55 -0.93
C TYR A 83 -13.26 13.08 -1.23
N ASN A 84 -14.35 12.33 -1.46
CA ASN A 84 -14.28 11.03 -2.08
C ASN A 84 -14.07 11.22 -3.59
N PRO A 85 -12.93 10.77 -4.16
CA PRO A 85 -12.63 11.00 -5.58
C PRO A 85 -13.53 10.22 -6.55
N SER A 86 -14.27 9.20 -6.09
CA SER A 86 -15.20 8.45 -6.95
C SER A 86 -16.57 9.10 -7.08
N THR A 87 -17.00 9.88 -6.08
CA THR A 87 -18.34 10.51 -6.06
C THR A 87 -18.30 12.04 -6.10
N GLY A 88 -17.18 12.65 -5.71
CA GLY A 88 -17.05 14.10 -5.51
C GLY A 88 -17.68 14.61 -4.22
N GLU A 89 -18.26 13.72 -3.39
CA GLU A 89 -18.89 14.10 -2.12
C GLU A 89 -17.84 14.35 -1.04
N VAL A 90 -18.17 15.23 -0.09
CA VAL A 90 -17.33 15.46 1.09
C VAL A 90 -17.45 14.27 2.04
N ILE A 91 -16.31 13.71 2.43
CA ILE A 91 -16.23 12.65 3.45
C ILE A 91 -16.38 13.28 4.83
N ALA A 92 -15.49 14.21 5.15
CA ALA A 92 -15.49 15.03 6.36
C ALA A 92 -14.49 16.19 6.20
N ASP A 93 -14.57 17.16 7.11
CA ASP A 93 -13.58 18.23 7.24
C ASP A 93 -12.42 17.81 8.15
N VAL A 94 -11.22 18.33 7.88
CA VAL A 94 -10.04 18.25 8.74
C VAL A 94 -9.51 19.66 9.06
N PRO A 95 -8.76 19.84 10.17
CA PRO A 95 -8.25 21.15 10.53
C PRO A 95 -7.17 21.61 9.56
N PHE A 96 -7.25 22.88 9.18
CA PHE A 96 -6.24 23.56 8.39
C PHE A 96 -5.19 24.16 9.32
N MET A 97 -4.19 23.35 9.74
CA MET A 97 -3.21 23.80 10.72
C MET A 97 -2.14 24.70 10.06
N GLY A 98 -1.93 25.87 10.66
CA GLY A 98 -1.01 26.88 10.18
C GLY A 98 0.41 26.75 10.75
N SER A 99 1.22 27.80 10.57
CA SER A 99 2.60 27.83 11.07
C SER A 99 2.68 27.73 12.59
N LYS A 100 1.74 28.34 13.34
CA LYS A 100 1.73 28.29 14.81
C LYS A 100 1.40 26.92 15.35
N ASP A 101 0.38 26.27 14.80
CA ASP A 101 0.07 24.87 15.12
C ASP A 101 1.26 23.94 14.82
N THR A 102 1.96 24.21 13.72
CA THR A 102 3.17 23.47 13.32
C THR A 102 4.32 23.67 14.30
N GLU A 103 4.56 24.91 14.73
CA GLU A 103 5.54 25.25 15.76
C GLU A 103 5.23 24.53 17.08
N ASP A 104 3.96 24.53 17.51
CA ASP A 104 3.51 23.84 18.72
C ASP A 104 3.72 22.32 18.62
N ALA A 105 3.43 21.73 17.46
CA ALA A 105 3.70 20.31 17.18
C ALA A 105 5.20 19.97 17.22
N ILE A 106 6.05 20.84 16.65
CA ILE A 106 7.51 20.67 16.67
C ILE A 106 8.05 20.80 18.09
N SER A 107 7.63 21.82 18.84
CA SER A 107 8.03 22.01 20.24
C SER A 107 7.66 20.78 21.07
N SER A 108 6.43 20.27 20.92
CA SER A 108 6.01 19.08 21.64
C SER A 108 6.79 17.82 21.26
N ALA A 109 7.21 17.69 20.00
CA ALA A 109 8.08 16.59 19.56
C ALA A 109 9.51 16.74 20.11
N TYR A 110 10.00 17.96 20.21
CA TYR A 110 11.30 18.28 20.78
C TYR A 110 11.34 17.98 22.28
N ASP A 111 10.33 18.41 23.03
CA ASP A 111 10.22 18.16 24.47
C ASP A 111 10.08 16.68 24.81
N ALA A 112 9.46 15.89 23.91
CA ALA A 112 9.36 14.44 24.05
C ALA A 112 10.66 13.69 23.68
N PHE A 113 11.57 14.31 22.93
CA PHE A 113 12.75 13.64 22.38
C PHE A 113 13.68 13.05 23.46
N PRO A 114 14.03 13.76 24.56
CA PRO A 114 14.89 13.19 25.59
C PRO A 114 14.37 11.84 26.10
N VAL A 115 13.08 11.73 26.42
CA VAL A 115 12.49 10.47 26.90
C VAL A 115 12.49 9.40 25.80
N CYS A 116 12.14 9.76 24.57
CA CYS A 116 12.09 8.81 23.45
C CYS A 116 13.47 8.25 23.05
N SER A 117 14.52 9.07 23.17
CA SER A 117 15.87 8.73 22.73
C SER A 117 16.52 7.57 23.51
N TYR A 118 16.00 7.25 24.70
CA TYR A 118 16.49 6.16 25.56
C TYR A 118 15.69 4.85 25.44
N LEU A 119 14.64 4.79 24.62
CA LEU A 119 13.68 3.68 24.60
C LEU A 119 14.05 2.51 23.65
N THR A 120 15.31 2.17 23.40
CA THR A 120 15.66 1.20 22.33
C THR A 120 14.98 -0.18 22.44
N ILE A 121 14.98 -0.83 23.61
CA ILE A 121 14.26 -2.12 23.80
C ILE A 121 12.72 -1.94 23.82
N PRO A 122 12.16 -0.97 24.58
CA PRO A 122 10.73 -0.67 24.52
C PRO A 122 10.24 -0.31 23.10
N ALA A 123 11.03 0.38 22.29
CA ALA A 123 10.66 0.82 20.95
C ALA A 123 10.39 -0.37 20.03
N SER A 124 11.19 -1.45 20.11
CA SER A 124 10.94 -2.68 19.37
C SER A 124 9.56 -3.25 19.72
N SER A 125 9.26 -3.44 21.01
CA SER A 125 7.98 -4.00 21.47
C SER A 125 6.78 -3.13 21.11
N LEU A 126 6.88 -1.81 21.26
CA LEU A 126 5.81 -0.87 20.92
C LEU A 126 5.54 -0.84 19.40
N LEU A 127 6.59 -0.96 18.57
CA LEU A 127 6.41 -1.05 17.12
C LEU A 127 5.77 -2.38 16.71
N ILE A 128 6.11 -3.51 17.36
CA ILE A 128 5.41 -4.78 17.13
C ILE A 128 3.93 -4.67 17.50
N LEU A 129 3.60 -4.08 18.66
CA LEU A 129 2.20 -3.88 19.03
C LEU A 129 1.46 -2.99 18.02
N ARG A 130 2.12 -1.94 17.50
CA ARG A 130 1.56 -1.11 16.42
C ARG A 130 1.34 -1.92 15.14
N TYR A 131 2.27 -2.79 14.77
CA TYR A 131 2.11 -3.70 13.64
C TYR A 131 0.87 -4.59 13.82
N ASP A 132 0.72 -5.22 14.99
CA ASP A 132 -0.43 -6.06 15.31
C ASP A 132 -1.75 -5.29 15.19
N LEU A 133 -1.78 -4.04 15.68
CA LEU A 133 -2.95 -3.15 15.56
C LEU A 133 -3.26 -2.76 14.10
N LEU A 134 -2.25 -2.48 13.29
CA LEU A 134 -2.43 -2.23 11.85
C LEU A 134 -3.01 -3.45 11.14
N MET A 135 -2.53 -4.65 11.48
CA MET A 135 -2.97 -5.90 10.89
C MET A 135 -4.37 -6.32 11.37
N ALA A 136 -4.71 -6.01 12.62
CA ALA A 136 -6.03 -6.26 13.19
C ALA A 136 -7.13 -5.39 12.57
N ASN A 137 -6.77 -4.20 12.07
CA ASN A 137 -7.70 -3.24 11.45
C ASN A 137 -7.49 -3.10 9.92
N LYS A 138 -6.88 -4.11 9.28
CA LYS A 138 -6.41 -3.97 7.90
C LYS A 138 -7.54 -3.77 6.88
N GLU A 139 -8.70 -4.38 7.12
CA GLU A 139 -9.88 -4.23 6.27
C GLU A 139 -10.45 -2.81 6.37
N GLU A 140 -10.61 -2.28 7.58
CA GLU A 140 -11.12 -0.94 7.84
C GLU A 140 -10.16 0.14 7.32
N ILE A 141 -8.86 -0.01 7.54
CA ILE A 141 -7.85 0.89 6.97
C ILE A 141 -7.88 0.81 5.44
N GLY A 142 -8.03 -0.39 4.87
CA GLY A 142 -8.19 -0.58 3.43
C GLY A 142 -9.40 0.18 2.88
N GLN A 143 -10.55 0.11 3.57
CA GLN A 143 -11.75 0.88 3.22
C GLN A 143 -11.50 2.38 3.32
N LEU A 144 -10.80 2.84 4.36
CA LEU A 144 -10.46 4.26 4.53
C LEU A 144 -9.57 4.78 3.40
N ILE A 145 -8.52 4.03 3.04
CA ILE A 145 -7.63 4.36 1.91
C ILE A 145 -8.44 4.44 0.61
N THR A 146 -9.30 3.46 0.34
CA THR A 146 -10.17 3.49 -0.85
C THR A 146 -11.11 4.69 -0.83
N LEU A 147 -11.68 5.03 0.33
CA LEU A 147 -12.64 6.12 0.46
C LEU A 147 -12.02 7.49 0.13
N GLU A 148 -10.83 7.80 0.65
CA GLU A 148 -10.20 9.12 0.44
C GLU A 148 -9.29 9.18 -0.80
N GLN A 149 -8.66 8.07 -1.21
CA GLN A 149 -7.68 8.06 -2.29
C GLN A 149 -8.23 7.49 -3.60
N GLY A 150 -9.20 6.56 -3.53
CA GLY A 150 -9.92 6.02 -4.69
C GLY A 150 -9.35 4.73 -5.29
N LYS A 151 -8.21 4.20 -4.82
CA LYS A 151 -7.72 2.90 -5.34
C LYS A 151 -8.64 1.75 -4.97
N PRO A 152 -8.70 0.68 -5.79
CA PRO A 152 -9.49 -0.50 -5.49
C PRO A 152 -9.14 -1.09 -4.12
N LEU A 153 -10.16 -1.57 -3.38
CA LEU A 153 -9.99 -2.09 -2.01
C LEU A 153 -8.91 -3.17 -1.90
N LYS A 154 -8.77 -4.04 -2.91
CA LYS A 154 -7.72 -5.05 -2.94
C LYS A 154 -6.31 -4.44 -2.97
N GLU A 155 -6.11 -3.35 -3.72
CA GLU A 155 -4.85 -2.62 -3.71
C GLU A 155 -4.63 -1.87 -2.41
N ALA A 156 -5.68 -1.30 -1.82
CA ALA A 156 -5.62 -0.64 -0.52
C ALA A 156 -5.20 -1.61 0.60
N ILE A 157 -5.81 -2.79 0.70
CA ILE A 157 -5.40 -3.83 1.65
C ILE A 157 -3.95 -4.29 1.38
N GLY A 158 -3.57 -4.40 0.10
CA GLY A 158 -2.18 -4.67 -0.27
C GLY A 158 -1.21 -3.59 0.22
N GLU A 159 -1.62 -2.31 0.18
CA GLU A 159 -0.88 -1.22 0.79
C GLU A 159 -0.82 -1.34 2.31
N VAL A 160 -1.89 -1.75 3.00
CA VAL A 160 -1.84 -1.94 4.46
C VAL A 160 -0.80 -2.95 4.86
N ASN A 161 -0.80 -4.12 4.21
CA ASN A 161 0.22 -5.15 4.45
C ASN A 161 1.63 -4.61 4.17
N TYR A 162 1.81 -3.91 3.04
CA TYR A 162 3.10 -3.32 2.68
C TYR A 162 3.54 -2.24 3.69
N GLY A 163 2.63 -1.35 4.10
CA GLY A 163 2.88 -0.30 5.07
C GLY A 163 3.23 -0.86 6.44
N ALA A 164 2.50 -1.88 6.91
CA ALA A 164 2.73 -2.56 8.18
C ALA A 164 4.08 -3.29 8.19
N SER A 165 4.49 -3.90 7.07
CA SER A 165 5.80 -4.59 6.97
C SER A 165 7.00 -3.69 7.28
N PHE A 166 6.92 -2.38 7.03
CA PHE A 166 7.98 -1.45 7.44
C PHE A 166 8.06 -1.30 8.96
N ILE A 167 6.92 -1.30 9.64
CA ILE A 167 6.88 -1.19 11.10
C ILE A 167 7.49 -2.44 11.73
N GLU A 168 7.11 -3.62 11.25
CA GLU A 168 7.69 -4.90 11.67
C GLU A 168 9.21 -4.93 11.42
N TYR A 169 9.64 -4.63 10.19
CA TYR A 169 11.05 -4.60 9.82
C TYR A 169 11.87 -3.64 10.69
N PHE A 170 11.37 -2.42 10.93
CA PHE A 170 12.11 -1.46 11.76
C PHE A 170 12.02 -1.75 13.26
N ALA A 171 10.99 -2.44 13.74
CA ALA A 171 10.96 -2.97 15.10
C ALA A 171 12.11 -3.96 15.33
N GLU A 172 12.43 -4.76 14.32
CA GLU A 172 13.59 -5.65 14.33
C GLU A 172 14.91 -4.89 14.26
N GLU A 173 15.03 -3.91 13.35
CA GLU A 173 16.25 -3.11 13.18
C GLU A 173 16.57 -2.22 14.38
N ALA A 174 15.57 -1.86 15.20
CA ALA A 174 15.77 -1.11 16.44
C ALA A 174 16.80 -1.77 17.39
N LYS A 175 16.92 -3.10 17.34
CA LYS A 175 17.86 -3.90 18.15
C LYS A 175 19.23 -4.10 17.49
N ARG A 176 19.41 -3.61 16.25
CA ARG A 176 20.57 -3.87 15.39
C ARG A 176 21.31 -2.59 14.99
N ILE A 177 21.19 -1.54 15.80
CA ILE A 177 21.92 -0.29 15.62
C ILE A 177 23.35 -0.47 16.14
N TYR A 178 24.18 -1.19 15.37
CA TYR A 178 25.56 -1.49 15.74
C TYR A 178 26.50 -0.31 15.51
N GLY A 179 27.33 -0.04 16.51
CA GLY A 179 28.52 0.80 16.37
C GLY A 179 29.74 0.03 15.86
N ASP A 180 30.90 0.68 15.86
CA ASP A 180 32.15 0.11 15.38
C ASP A 180 33.29 0.32 16.38
N ILE A 181 34.22 -0.64 16.46
CA ILE A 181 35.50 -0.50 17.17
C ILE A 181 36.59 -0.52 16.10
N ILE A 182 37.32 0.59 15.95
CA ILE A 182 38.27 0.77 14.86
C ILE A 182 39.70 0.68 15.42
N PRO A 183 40.62 -0.04 14.74
CA PRO A 183 42.03 -0.06 15.12
C PRO A 183 42.60 1.36 15.23
N PRO A 184 43.25 1.70 16.35
CA PRO A 184 43.79 3.04 16.54
C PRO A 184 45.06 3.21 15.70
N THR A 185 45.28 4.42 15.17
CA THR A 185 46.53 4.79 14.48
C THR A 185 47.68 5.07 15.45
N LEU A 186 47.38 5.26 16.74
CA LEU A 186 48.33 5.55 17.82
C LEU A 186 48.07 4.60 18.99
N ASN A 187 49.14 4.07 19.60
CA ASN A 187 49.08 2.97 20.58
C ASN A 187 48.35 3.31 21.89
N ASP A 188 48.25 4.60 22.22
CA ASP A 188 47.63 5.14 23.44
C ASP A 188 46.14 5.47 23.29
N ARG A 189 45.52 5.15 22.13
CA ARG A 189 44.12 5.51 21.83
C ARG A 189 43.25 4.30 21.56
N ARG A 190 41.93 4.49 21.66
CA ARG A 190 40.91 3.57 21.18
C ARG A 190 39.88 4.37 20.40
N ILE A 191 39.39 3.83 19.29
CA ILE A 191 38.41 4.50 18.44
C ILE A 191 37.10 3.71 18.52
N LEU A 192 36.06 4.37 19.00
CA LEU A 192 34.71 3.83 19.15
C LEU A 192 33.75 4.70 18.34
N VAL A 193 32.88 4.08 17.57
CA VAL A 193 31.80 4.75 16.82
C VAL A 193 30.47 4.28 17.39
N LEU A 194 29.64 5.22 17.83
CA LEU A 194 28.27 4.97 18.26
C LEU A 194 27.29 5.64 17.28
N LYS A 195 26.10 5.04 17.11
CA LYS A 195 25.03 5.59 16.29
C LYS A 195 23.87 5.99 17.20
N GLN A 196 23.47 7.26 17.14
CA GLN A 196 22.45 7.85 18.02
C GLN A 196 21.36 8.54 17.18
N PRO A 197 20.13 8.67 17.71
CA PRO A 197 19.06 9.39 17.02
C PRO A 197 19.45 10.84 16.71
N ILE A 198 19.00 11.33 15.56
CA ILE A 198 19.32 12.68 15.10
C ILE A 198 18.49 13.78 15.81
N GLY A 199 17.39 13.41 16.46
CA GLY A 199 16.45 14.35 17.09
C GLY A 199 15.08 14.33 16.41
N VAL A 200 14.42 15.49 16.36
CA VAL A 200 13.10 15.65 15.73
C VAL A 200 13.23 15.55 14.21
N ILE A 201 12.37 14.74 13.60
CA ILE A 201 12.27 14.60 12.15
C ILE A 201 10.93 15.12 11.63
N ALA A 202 10.96 15.73 10.44
CA ALA A 202 9.77 16.15 9.72
C ALA A 202 9.50 15.19 8.56
N ALA A 203 8.35 14.51 8.59
CA ALA A 203 7.93 13.57 7.56
C ALA A 203 6.81 14.17 6.71
N ILE A 204 7.12 14.51 5.46
CA ILE A 204 6.16 15.08 4.51
C ILE A 204 5.84 14.00 3.47
N THR A 205 4.58 13.59 3.39
CA THR A 205 4.14 12.43 2.59
C THR A 205 3.11 12.80 1.51
N PRO A 206 3.12 12.13 0.35
CA PRO A 206 2.18 12.34 -0.74
C PRO A 206 0.88 11.55 -0.52
N TRP A 207 -0.08 11.74 -1.42
CA TRP A 207 -1.40 11.11 -1.37
C TRP A 207 -1.49 9.71 -1.96
N ASN A 208 -0.54 9.32 -2.81
CA ASN A 208 -0.70 8.12 -3.63
C ASN A 208 -0.55 6.80 -2.87
N PHE A 209 0.20 6.78 -1.77
CA PHE A 209 0.28 5.68 -0.82
C PHE A 209 0.20 6.24 0.60
N PRO A 210 -1.01 6.59 1.06
CA PRO A 210 -1.20 7.41 2.25
C PRO A 210 -0.74 6.73 3.55
N LEU A 211 -0.75 5.40 3.64
CA LEU A 211 -0.23 4.67 4.81
C LEU A 211 1.26 4.36 4.64
N ALA A 212 1.63 3.73 3.52
CA ALA A 212 2.97 3.19 3.37
C ALA A 212 4.04 4.29 3.34
N MET A 213 3.73 5.48 2.83
CA MET A 213 4.68 6.60 2.87
C MET A 213 4.96 7.11 4.28
N ILE A 214 3.99 6.97 5.19
CA ILE A 214 4.14 7.36 6.59
C ILE A 214 4.97 6.32 7.32
N THR A 215 4.59 5.04 7.24
CA THR A 215 5.27 3.97 7.98
C THR A 215 6.72 3.81 7.54
N ARG A 216 7.02 3.99 6.25
CA ARG A 216 8.40 4.02 5.71
C ARG A 216 9.30 5.11 6.31
N LYS A 217 8.73 6.19 6.81
CA LYS A 217 9.47 7.34 7.36
C LYS A 217 9.47 7.34 8.88
N VAL A 218 8.31 7.08 9.47
CA VAL A 218 8.08 7.14 10.91
C VAL A 218 8.55 5.85 11.60
N GLY A 219 8.39 4.69 10.96
CA GLY A 219 8.93 3.41 11.45
C GLY A 219 10.41 3.48 11.82
N PRO A 220 11.32 3.82 10.87
CA PRO A 220 12.75 3.90 11.19
C PRO A 220 13.08 5.05 12.15
N ALA A 221 12.34 6.17 12.09
CA ALA A 221 12.53 7.28 13.02
C ALA A 221 12.29 6.83 14.47
N LEU A 222 11.16 6.17 14.73
CA LEU A 222 10.83 5.65 16.05
C LEU A 222 11.77 4.53 16.49
N ALA A 223 12.12 3.62 15.58
CA ALA A 223 13.05 2.52 15.86
C ALA A 223 14.42 3.01 16.35
N CYS A 224 14.91 4.13 15.83
CA CYS A 224 16.18 4.71 16.26
C CYS A 224 16.05 5.71 17.44
N GLY A 225 14.85 5.93 17.97
CA GLY A 225 14.60 6.81 19.11
C GLY A 225 14.38 8.29 18.76
N CYS A 226 14.10 8.61 17.49
CA CYS A 226 13.70 9.96 17.08
C CYS A 226 12.22 10.21 17.40
N THR A 227 11.85 11.49 17.54
CA THR A 227 10.45 11.93 17.48
C THR A 227 10.13 12.44 16.08
N ALA A 228 8.85 12.38 15.70
CA ALA A 228 8.42 12.76 14.36
C ALA A 228 7.24 13.73 14.40
N VAL A 229 7.28 14.68 13.46
CA VAL A 229 6.12 15.50 13.07
C VAL A 229 5.75 15.12 11.64
N ILE A 230 4.52 14.66 11.44
CA ILE A 230 4.04 14.20 10.13
C ILE A 230 3.17 15.28 9.49
N LYS A 231 3.41 15.55 8.21
CA LYS A 231 2.49 16.27 7.33
C LYS A 231 2.06 15.39 6.16
N PRO A 232 0.85 14.81 6.19
CA PRO A 232 0.34 14.07 5.06
C PRO A 232 -0.10 15.00 3.93
N SER A 233 -0.46 14.40 2.80
CA SER A 233 -1.18 15.12 1.75
C SER A 233 -2.56 15.49 2.25
N GLU A 234 -2.97 16.72 1.97
CA GLU A 234 -4.32 17.22 2.19
C GLU A 234 -5.42 16.41 1.50
N LEU A 235 -5.09 15.69 0.42
CA LEU A 235 -6.05 14.88 -0.33
C LEU A 235 -6.39 13.56 0.38
N THR A 236 -5.50 13.07 1.25
CA THR A 236 -5.65 11.77 1.92
C THR A 236 -5.14 11.81 3.38
N PRO A 237 -5.66 12.72 4.23
CA PRO A 237 -5.16 12.90 5.59
C PRO A 237 -5.71 11.85 6.57
N PHE A 238 -6.85 11.21 6.30
CA PHE A 238 -7.52 10.36 7.28
C PHE A 238 -6.74 9.08 7.56
N THR A 239 -6.15 8.45 6.55
CA THR A 239 -5.31 7.27 6.75
C THR A 239 -4.09 7.60 7.63
N ALA A 240 -3.55 8.81 7.51
CA ALA A 240 -2.46 9.29 8.35
C ALA A 240 -2.90 9.42 9.82
N LEU A 241 -4.09 10.00 10.03
CA LEU A 241 -4.67 10.15 11.36
C LEU A 241 -4.98 8.80 12.01
N ALA A 242 -5.53 7.85 11.25
CA ALA A 242 -5.75 6.48 11.71
C ALA A 242 -4.42 5.80 12.10
N ALA A 243 -3.37 5.96 11.29
CA ALA A 243 -2.05 5.39 11.59
C ALA A 243 -1.39 6.00 12.83
N VAL A 244 -1.74 7.24 13.20
CA VAL A 244 -1.31 7.92 14.42
C VAL A 244 -2.14 7.45 15.62
N GLU A 245 -3.47 7.34 15.47
CA GLU A 245 -4.35 6.76 16.49
C GLU A 245 -3.87 5.38 16.93
N LEU A 246 -3.58 4.49 15.97
CA LEU A 246 -3.09 3.14 16.27
C LEU A 246 -1.68 3.16 16.91
N ALA A 247 -0.87 4.19 16.65
CA ALA A 247 0.40 4.36 17.35
C ALA A 247 0.18 4.78 18.81
N LEU A 248 -0.82 5.62 19.09
CA LEU A 248 -1.19 5.99 20.46
C LEU A 248 -1.72 4.79 21.24
N GLN A 249 -2.58 3.98 20.62
CA GLN A 249 -3.10 2.75 21.21
C GLN A 249 -1.98 1.74 21.51
N ALA A 250 -0.94 1.69 20.67
CA ALA A 250 0.26 0.88 20.93
C ALA A 250 1.13 1.42 22.07
N GLY A 251 0.82 2.58 22.66
CA GLY A 251 1.61 3.20 23.72
C GLY A 251 2.88 3.89 23.23
N ILE A 252 3.01 4.14 21.92
CA ILE A 252 4.14 4.90 21.38
C ILE A 252 4.00 6.36 21.85
N PRO A 253 5.02 6.93 22.52
CA PRO A 253 4.99 8.33 22.94
C PRO A 253 4.64 9.20 21.74
N PRO A 254 3.76 10.21 21.88
CA PRO A 254 2.92 10.60 20.77
C PRO A 254 3.74 10.96 19.52
N VAL A 255 3.56 10.19 18.46
CA VAL A 255 3.99 10.62 17.13
C VAL A 255 3.17 11.88 16.83
N ARG A 256 3.79 13.04 16.77
CA ARG A 256 3.06 14.30 16.65
C ARG A 256 2.58 14.47 15.20
N PHE A 257 1.39 15.01 15.02
CA PHE A 257 0.77 15.22 13.72
C PHE A 257 0.59 16.72 13.47
N SER A 258 0.91 17.16 12.26
CA SER A 258 0.63 18.51 11.79
C SER A 258 -0.03 18.41 10.41
N SER A 259 -1.34 18.67 10.33
CA SER A 259 -2.04 18.74 9.03
C SER A 259 -1.93 20.13 8.43
N SER A 260 -1.23 20.28 7.31
CA SER A 260 -1.30 21.51 6.52
C SER A 260 -1.61 21.24 5.05
N TYR A 261 -2.01 22.26 4.30
CA TYR A 261 -2.39 22.18 2.89
C TYR A 261 -1.23 22.55 1.94
N HIS A 262 -1.26 22.06 0.69
CA HIS A 262 -0.35 22.46 -0.40
C HIS A 262 -0.47 23.95 -0.81
N GLY A 263 -1.62 24.58 -0.61
CA GLY A 263 -1.91 25.91 -1.17
C GLY A 263 -1.04 27.04 -0.62
N ASN A 264 -0.36 26.83 0.51
CA ASN A 264 0.63 27.77 1.02
C ASN A 264 1.96 27.06 1.34
N LEU A 265 2.45 26.26 0.38
CA LEU A 265 3.79 25.66 0.40
C LEU A 265 4.87 26.69 0.83
N MET A 266 4.71 27.97 0.51
CA MET A 266 5.67 29.03 0.90
C MET A 266 5.74 29.24 2.43
N GLN A 267 4.61 29.41 3.11
CA GLN A 267 4.58 29.65 4.58
C GLN A 267 4.85 28.38 5.41
N PHE A 268 4.50 27.21 4.89
CA PHE A 268 4.72 25.95 5.60
C PHE A 268 6.15 25.42 5.43
N ASN A 269 6.73 25.59 4.23
CA ASN A 269 8.13 25.25 4.00
C ASN A 269 9.02 26.04 4.95
N THR A 270 8.69 27.30 5.28
CA THR A 270 9.50 28.07 6.23
C THR A 270 9.52 27.49 7.64
N SER A 271 8.42 26.99 8.20
CA SER A 271 8.45 26.47 9.58
C SER A 271 9.34 25.23 9.70
N PHE A 272 9.13 24.21 8.86
CA PHE A 272 9.95 22.98 8.92
C PHE A 272 11.42 23.17 8.56
N VAL A 273 11.71 24.15 7.71
CA VAL A 273 13.06 24.44 7.24
C VAL A 273 13.81 25.39 8.18
N CYS A 274 13.16 26.43 8.69
CA CYS A 274 13.82 27.47 9.47
C CYS A 274 13.94 27.09 10.95
N ILE A 275 13.04 26.27 11.50
CA ILE A 275 13.08 25.86 12.91
C ILE A 275 14.24 24.90 13.14
N THR A 276 15.18 25.28 14.01
CA THR A 276 16.42 24.52 14.29
C THR A 276 16.19 23.22 15.07
N GLN A 277 15.06 23.09 15.76
CA GLN A 277 14.66 21.87 16.49
C GLN A 277 14.46 20.68 15.55
N VAL A 278 14.00 20.91 14.32
CA VAL A 278 13.93 19.87 13.29
C VAL A 278 15.33 19.62 12.74
N ARG A 279 15.85 18.40 12.90
CA ARG A 279 17.22 18.05 12.48
C ARG A 279 17.26 17.23 11.19
N LYS A 280 16.13 16.64 10.79
CA LYS A 280 15.99 15.88 9.55
C LYS A 280 14.66 16.16 8.85
N ILE A 281 14.70 16.34 7.54
CA ILE A 281 13.53 16.36 6.67
C ILE A 281 13.52 15.08 5.82
N THR A 282 12.38 14.41 5.75
CA THR A 282 12.14 13.30 4.83
C THR A 282 10.89 13.58 4.02
N PHE A 283 11.05 13.68 2.71
CA PHE A 283 10.00 14.10 1.78
C PHE A 283 9.83 13.08 0.67
N THR A 284 8.58 12.82 0.31
CA THR A 284 8.25 12.13 -0.94
C THR A 284 7.23 12.97 -1.71
N GLY A 285 7.48 13.22 -2.99
CA GLY A 285 6.61 14.04 -3.81
C GLY A 285 7.30 14.57 -5.06
N SER A 286 6.90 15.76 -5.54
CA SER A 286 7.43 16.30 -6.79
C SER A 286 8.88 16.75 -6.66
N THR A 287 9.65 16.59 -7.74
CA THR A 287 11.05 17.06 -7.82
C THR A 287 11.16 18.57 -7.57
N ALA A 288 10.17 19.35 -8.03
CA ALA A 288 10.14 20.80 -7.83
C ALA A 288 10.04 21.19 -6.34
N VAL A 289 9.17 20.51 -5.57
CA VAL A 289 9.05 20.75 -4.12
C VAL A 289 10.28 20.23 -3.38
N GLY A 290 10.79 19.06 -3.76
CA GLY A 290 12.02 18.51 -3.18
C GLY A 290 13.22 19.45 -3.27
N LYS A 291 13.42 20.08 -4.45
CA LYS A 291 14.47 21.10 -4.64
C LYS A 291 14.32 22.29 -3.69
N LYS A 292 13.08 22.80 -3.51
CA LYS A 292 12.80 23.91 -2.59
C LYS A 292 13.07 23.54 -1.14
N LEU A 293 12.64 22.34 -0.71
CA LEU A 293 12.90 21.83 0.63
C LEU A 293 14.39 21.66 0.90
N MET A 294 15.16 21.16 -0.08
CA MET A 294 16.61 21.00 0.05
C MET A 294 17.33 22.35 0.15
N ALA A 295 16.99 23.30 -0.73
CA ALA A 295 17.56 24.64 -0.70
C ALA A 295 17.28 25.33 0.64
N GLY A 296 16.06 25.19 1.14
CA GLY A 296 15.70 25.66 2.46
C GLY A 296 16.54 24.98 3.57
N ALA A 297 16.60 23.65 3.57
CA ALA A 297 17.27 22.87 4.62
C ALA A 297 18.76 23.22 4.80
N ALA A 298 19.39 23.77 3.76
CA ALA A 298 20.77 24.26 3.80
C ALA A 298 20.99 25.35 4.86
N GLY A 299 19.99 26.22 5.10
CA GLY A 299 20.11 27.33 6.06
C GLY A 299 20.37 26.91 7.51
N THR A 300 20.05 25.65 7.87
CA THR A 300 20.34 25.07 9.20
C THR A 300 21.08 23.74 9.11
N VAL A 301 21.60 23.40 7.93
CA VAL A 301 22.37 22.17 7.63
C VAL A 301 21.62 20.89 8.06
N LYS A 302 20.31 20.82 7.79
CA LYS A 302 19.51 19.62 8.14
C LYS A 302 19.87 18.44 7.26
N LYS A 303 19.76 17.23 7.81
CA LYS A 303 19.85 16.00 7.01
C LYS A 303 18.58 15.86 6.17
N VAL A 304 18.69 15.59 4.87
CA VAL A 304 17.53 15.48 3.97
C VAL A 304 17.48 14.10 3.32
N SER A 305 16.29 13.51 3.23
CA SER A 305 15.99 12.34 2.39
C SER A 305 14.86 12.70 1.43
N LEU A 306 15.07 12.52 0.13
CA LEU A 306 14.14 12.94 -0.93
C LEU A 306 13.85 11.76 -1.86
N GLU A 307 12.57 11.38 -1.94
CA GLU A 307 12.06 10.44 -2.94
C GLU A 307 11.19 11.24 -3.93
N LEU A 308 11.68 11.43 -5.16
CA LEU A 308 11.13 12.44 -6.08
C LEU A 308 10.51 11.80 -7.34
N GLY A 309 10.29 12.61 -8.38
CA GLY A 309 9.73 12.14 -9.64
C GLY A 309 10.68 11.19 -10.38
N GLY A 310 10.12 10.11 -10.93
CA GLY A 310 10.80 9.17 -11.81
C GLY A 310 10.31 9.24 -13.26
N ASN A 311 11.04 8.63 -14.18
CA ASN A 311 10.66 8.42 -15.57
C ASN A 311 11.06 6.99 -16.01
N ALA A 312 10.47 6.00 -15.34
CA ALA A 312 10.92 4.62 -15.37
C ALA A 312 10.77 4.00 -16.78
N PRO A 313 11.88 3.54 -17.41
CA PRO A 313 11.81 2.73 -18.60
C PRO A 313 11.49 1.27 -18.24
N CYS A 314 10.57 0.66 -18.98
CA CYS A 314 10.33 -0.77 -19.00
C CYS A 314 10.82 -1.29 -20.35
N ILE A 315 11.88 -2.10 -20.35
CA ILE A 315 12.61 -2.49 -21.58
C ILE A 315 12.36 -3.98 -21.83
N ILE A 316 11.91 -4.32 -23.03
CA ILE A 316 11.60 -5.67 -23.48
C ILE A 316 12.49 -5.98 -24.68
N PHE A 317 13.39 -6.95 -24.51
CA PHE A 317 14.27 -7.45 -25.56
C PHE A 317 13.64 -8.64 -26.28
N ASP A 318 14.21 -9.01 -27.43
CA ASP A 318 13.70 -10.08 -28.29
C ASP A 318 13.75 -11.47 -27.63
N ASP A 319 14.63 -11.67 -26.66
CA ASP A 319 14.79 -12.89 -25.87
C ASP A 319 13.92 -12.91 -24.60
N ALA A 320 13.10 -11.88 -24.37
CA ALA A 320 12.24 -11.80 -23.21
C ALA A 320 11.11 -12.84 -23.27
N ASP A 321 10.80 -13.45 -22.13
CA ASP A 321 9.54 -14.16 -21.94
C ASP A 321 8.38 -13.16 -22.02
N LEU A 322 7.65 -13.19 -23.14
CA LEU A 322 6.58 -12.23 -23.43
C LEU A 322 5.39 -12.35 -22.47
N ASP A 323 5.10 -13.54 -21.95
CA ASP A 323 3.99 -13.71 -20.99
C ASP A 323 4.33 -13.04 -19.66
N VAL A 324 5.59 -13.17 -19.21
CA VAL A 324 6.09 -12.47 -18.03
C VAL A 324 6.17 -10.97 -18.28
N ALA A 325 6.71 -10.55 -19.42
CA ALA A 325 6.89 -9.14 -19.78
C ALA A 325 5.56 -8.40 -19.84
N VAL A 326 4.53 -8.99 -20.44
CA VAL A 326 3.18 -8.38 -20.51
C VAL A 326 2.57 -8.25 -19.11
N LYS A 327 2.57 -9.32 -18.31
CA LYS A 327 2.03 -9.28 -16.94
C LYS A 327 2.75 -8.26 -16.06
N GLY A 328 4.09 -8.24 -16.12
CA GLY A 328 4.92 -7.29 -15.39
C GLY A 328 4.67 -5.85 -15.82
N THR A 329 4.56 -5.62 -17.14
CA THR A 329 4.24 -4.30 -17.70
C THR A 329 2.88 -3.81 -17.23
N LEU A 330 1.83 -4.65 -17.30
CA LEU A 330 0.50 -4.27 -16.83
C LEU A 330 0.48 -3.96 -15.33
N GLY A 331 1.13 -4.81 -14.52
CA GLY A 331 1.24 -4.62 -13.07
C GLY A 331 2.06 -3.37 -12.68
N SER A 332 3.09 -3.03 -13.45
CA SER A 332 3.88 -1.81 -13.25
C SER A 332 3.16 -0.55 -13.73
N LYS A 333 2.48 -0.61 -14.88
CA LYS A 333 1.90 0.57 -15.53
C LYS A 333 0.56 1.00 -14.92
N PHE A 334 -0.31 0.04 -14.59
CA PHE A 334 -1.72 0.33 -14.27
C PHE A 334 -2.06 0.22 -12.79
N ARG A 335 -1.17 -0.31 -11.95
CA ARG A 335 -1.34 -0.30 -10.48
C ARG A 335 -1.55 1.14 -10.00
N ASN A 336 -2.50 1.33 -9.08
CA ASN A 336 -2.92 2.63 -8.57
C ASN A 336 -3.28 3.63 -9.69
N SER A 337 -3.84 3.13 -10.80
CA SER A 337 -4.13 3.89 -12.02
C SER A 337 -2.89 4.59 -12.61
N GLY A 338 -1.71 4.00 -12.45
CA GLY A 338 -0.44 4.59 -12.92
C GLY A 338 0.11 5.69 -12.02
N GLN A 339 -0.52 5.97 -10.88
CA GLN A 339 -0.17 7.06 -9.97
C GLN A 339 0.86 6.59 -8.93
N THR A 340 1.96 6.00 -9.37
CA THR A 340 3.07 5.61 -8.49
C THR A 340 4.39 6.16 -9.04
N CYS A 341 5.32 6.50 -8.14
CA CYS A 341 6.63 7.03 -8.53
C CYS A 341 7.49 6.01 -9.31
N VAL A 342 7.17 4.72 -9.20
CA VAL A 342 7.89 3.61 -9.84
C VAL A 342 7.12 3.00 -11.02
N CYS A 343 5.97 3.56 -11.40
CA CYS A 343 5.20 3.08 -12.54
C CYS A 343 6.03 3.22 -13.82
N ALA A 344 5.96 2.20 -14.69
CA ALA A 344 6.52 2.27 -16.03
C ALA A 344 5.98 3.51 -16.75
N ASN A 345 6.87 4.42 -17.15
CA ASN A 345 6.47 5.63 -17.86
C ASN A 345 6.70 5.50 -19.36
N ARG A 346 7.80 4.84 -19.75
CA ARG A 346 8.14 4.52 -21.14
C ARG A 346 8.29 3.02 -21.28
N ILE A 347 7.60 2.42 -22.24
CA ILE A 347 7.72 1.00 -22.55
C ILE A 347 8.48 0.90 -23.87
N LEU A 348 9.69 0.34 -23.84
CA LEU A 348 10.60 0.22 -24.96
C LEU A 348 10.69 -1.25 -25.34
N VAL A 349 10.25 -1.60 -26.54
CA VAL A 349 10.20 -2.99 -27.01
C VAL A 349 11.07 -3.11 -28.25
N GLN A 350 11.90 -4.14 -28.29
CA GLN A 350 12.77 -4.42 -29.44
C GLN A 350 11.93 -4.87 -30.66
N ASP A 351 12.36 -4.45 -31.84
CA ASP A 351 11.56 -4.57 -33.08
C ASP A 351 11.10 -6.01 -33.38
N GLY A 352 11.94 -7.02 -33.10
CA GLY A 352 11.63 -8.43 -33.38
C GLY A 352 10.42 -8.95 -32.61
N THR A 353 10.15 -8.41 -31.43
CA THR A 353 9.05 -8.82 -30.55
C THR A 353 7.93 -7.79 -30.39
N ALA A 354 8.13 -6.56 -30.87
CA ALA A 354 7.20 -5.43 -30.71
C ALA A 354 5.77 -5.75 -31.16
N ARG A 355 5.59 -6.36 -32.34
CA ARG A 355 4.25 -6.65 -32.88
C ARG A 355 3.49 -7.67 -32.02
N ILE A 356 4.17 -8.71 -31.56
CA ILE A 356 3.56 -9.77 -30.74
C ILE A 356 3.21 -9.21 -29.36
N PHE A 357 4.13 -8.45 -28.75
CA PHE A 357 3.91 -7.80 -27.47
C PHE A 357 2.69 -6.86 -27.49
N LEU A 358 2.59 -5.99 -28.51
CA LEU A 358 1.44 -5.10 -28.69
C LEU A 358 0.13 -5.90 -28.82
N TRP A 359 0.12 -6.94 -29.64
CA TRP A 359 -1.07 -7.77 -29.84
C TRP A 359 -1.54 -8.43 -28.52
N LEU A 360 -0.61 -8.93 -27.71
CA LEU A 360 -0.92 -9.50 -26.39
C LEU A 360 -1.53 -8.47 -25.44
N ILE A 361 -1.01 -7.24 -25.41
CA ILE A 361 -1.59 -6.15 -24.61
C ILE A 361 -3.00 -5.82 -25.09
N TYR A 362 -3.21 -5.61 -26.40
CA TYR A 362 -4.53 -5.31 -26.95
C TYR A 362 -5.54 -6.40 -26.63
N TRP A 363 -5.15 -7.66 -26.76
CA TRP A 363 -6.01 -8.80 -26.46
C TRP A 363 -6.45 -8.83 -24.99
N LEU A 364 -5.53 -8.56 -24.06
CA LEU A 364 -5.85 -8.52 -22.63
C LEU A 364 -6.76 -7.34 -22.29
N LEU A 365 -6.50 -6.15 -22.84
CA LEU A 365 -7.36 -4.99 -22.66
C LEU A 365 -8.77 -5.24 -23.22
N PHE A 366 -8.86 -5.88 -24.39
CA PHE A 366 -10.14 -6.26 -24.99
C PHE A 366 -10.92 -7.25 -24.11
N LEU A 367 -10.27 -8.29 -23.59
CA LEU A 367 -10.89 -9.25 -22.68
C LEU A 367 -11.38 -8.59 -21.39
N SER A 368 -10.60 -7.68 -20.80
CA SER A 368 -11.00 -6.92 -19.62
C SER A 368 -12.21 -6.03 -19.91
N PHE A 369 -12.22 -5.32 -21.05
CA PHE A 369 -13.37 -4.51 -21.46
C PHE A 369 -14.62 -5.37 -21.70
N PHE A 370 -14.47 -6.50 -22.39
CA PHE A 370 -15.57 -7.41 -22.68
C PHE A 370 -16.16 -8.02 -21.40
N ASN A 371 -15.32 -8.43 -20.45
CA ASN A 371 -15.77 -8.90 -19.14
C ASN A 371 -16.52 -7.82 -18.37
N TYR A 372 -16.05 -6.57 -18.41
CA TYR A 372 -16.73 -5.44 -17.77
C TYR A 372 -18.08 -5.14 -18.43
N LEU A 373 -18.15 -5.14 -19.76
CA LEU A 373 -19.38 -4.97 -20.53
C LEU A 373 -20.39 -6.09 -20.22
N LEU A 374 -19.94 -7.34 -20.16
CA LEU A 374 -20.76 -8.47 -19.72
C LEU A 374 -21.30 -8.23 -18.30
N LEU A 375 -20.46 -7.81 -17.36
CA LEU A 375 -20.88 -7.52 -15.99
C LEU A 375 -21.97 -6.44 -15.95
N LEU A 376 -21.79 -5.36 -16.71
CA LEU A 376 -22.78 -4.28 -16.81
C LEU A 376 -24.10 -4.80 -17.42
N LEU A 377 -24.03 -5.56 -18.52
CA LEU A 377 -25.22 -6.12 -19.18
C LEU A 377 -25.96 -7.14 -18.28
N PHE A 378 -25.22 -7.92 -17.48
CA PHE A 378 -25.79 -8.80 -16.44
C PHE A 378 -26.45 -8.00 -15.31
N CYS A 379 -25.85 -6.90 -14.87
CA CYS A 379 -26.45 -6.00 -13.88
C CYS A 379 -27.67 -5.24 -14.42
N SER A 380 -27.76 -5.03 -15.74
CA SER A 380 -28.86 -4.28 -16.37
C SER A 380 -30.02 -5.14 -16.92
N ASN A 381 -29.99 -6.48 -16.79
CA ASN A 381 -30.98 -7.39 -17.41
C ASN A 381 -31.15 -7.23 -18.94
N VAL A 382 -30.18 -6.61 -19.63
CA VAL A 382 -30.21 -6.42 -21.09
C VAL A 382 -29.22 -7.37 -21.74
N VAL A 383 -29.58 -8.64 -21.82
CA VAL A 383 -28.78 -9.66 -22.53
C VAL A 383 -29.58 -10.12 -23.74
N TYR A 384 -29.35 -9.53 -24.92
CA TYR A 384 -29.70 -10.22 -26.18
C TYR A 384 -29.03 -9.64 -27.44
N LEU A 385 -28.93 -8.31 -27.59
CA LEU A 385 -28.57 -7.69 -28.88
C LEU A 385 -27.08 -7.42 -29.12
N PHE A 386 -26.27 -7.24 -28.08
CA PHE A 386 -24.82 -6.96 -28.24
C PHE A 386 -23.99 -8.19 -28.61
N PHE A 387 -24.50 -9.40 -28.37
CA PHE A 387 -23.75 -10.65 -28.55
C PHE A 387 -23.52 -11.01 -30.03
N GLN A 388 -24.37 -10.54 -30.95
CA GLN A 388 -24.26 -10.82 -32.39
C GLN A 388 -23.28 -9.92 -33.14
N ALA A 389 -23.19 -8.63 -32.79
CA ALA A 389 -22.41 -7.66 -33.57
C ALA A 389 -20.89 -7.76 -33.30
N SER A 390 -20.49 -8.01 -32.05
CA SER A 390 -19.07 -8.02 -31.67
C SER A 390 -18.34 -9.31 -32.05
N MET A 391 -19.04 -10.44 -32.13
CA MET A 391 -18.48 -11.75 -32.50
C MET A 391 -18.16 -11.85 -34.01
N ILE A 392 -18.95 -11.20 -34.88
CA ILE A 392 -18.75 -11.23 -36.34
C ILE A 392 -17.48 -10.46 -36.74
N ASN A 393 -17.18 -9.35 -36.07
CA ASN A 393 -15.94 -8.61 -36.32
C ASN A 393 -14.70 -9.34 -35.79
N LEU A 394 -14.85 -10.17 -34.75
CA LEU A 394 -13.75 -10.97 -34.20
C LEU A 394 -13.36 -12.16 -35.10
N LEU A 395 -14.33 -12.69 -35.85
CA LEU A 395 -14.13 -13.79 -36.82
C LEU A 395 -13.26 -13.38 -38.01
N LEU A 396 -13.21 -12.08 -38.35
CA LEU A 396 -12.44 -11.56 -39.49
C LEU A 396 -10.97 -11.24 -39.16
N LEU A 397 -10.56 -11.30 -37.88
CA LEU A 397 -9.25 -10.80 -37.43
C LEU A 397 -8.36 -11.85 -36.73
N SER A 398 -8.80 -13.11 -36.58
CA SER A 398 -8.05 -14.13 -35.83
C SER A 398 -7.30 -15.12 -36.74
N PRO A 399 -5.97 -15.30 -36.59
CA PRO A 399 -5.18 -16.22 -37.42
C PRO A 399 -5.16 -17.68 -36.92
N LYS A 400 -5.88 -18.05 -35.85
CA LYS A 400 -5.88 -19.44 -35.34
C LYS A 400 -7.29 -19.92 -34.90
N PRO A 401 -8.06 -20.59 -35.78
CA PRO A 401 -9.44 -21.02 -35.51
C PRO A 401 -9.58 -22.16 -34.48
N PHE A 402 -8.51 -22.90 -34.19
CA PHE A 402 -8.57 -24.16 -33.43
C PHE A 402 -8.81 -24.03 -31.91
N ARG A 403 -8.30 -22.96 -31.27
CA ARG A 403 -8.51 -22.75 -29.81
C ARG A 403 -9.92 -22.24 -29.50
N PHE A 404 -10.56 -21.55 -30.44
CA PHE A 404 -11.91 -21.02 -30.29
C PHE A 404 -12.97 -22.12 -30.34
N CYS A 405 -12.79 -23.14 -31.19
CA CYS A 405 -13.70 -24.29 -31.25
C CYS A 405 -13.81 -25.02 -29.90
N LYS A 406 -12.72 -25.14 -29.12
CA LYS A 406 -12.77 -25.76 -27.79
C LYS A 406 -13.56 -24.94 -26.77
N LEU A 407 -13.48 -23.60 -26.82
CA LEU A 407 -14.22 -22.70 -25.94
C LEU A 407 -15.72 -22.72 -26.25
N VAL A 408 -16.08 -22.70 -27.54
CA VAL A 408 -17.47 -22.79 -28.01
C VAL A 408 -18.08 -24.16 -27.65
N MET A 409 -17.33 -25.25 -27.82
CA MET A 409 -17.77 -26.60 -27.44
C MET A 409 -17.98 -26.74 -25.93
N ALA A 410 -17.17 -26.08 -25.10
CA ALA A 410 -17.34 -26.06 -23.65
C ALA A 410 -18.60 -25.30 -23.23
N LEU A 411 -18.91 -24.17 -23.88
CA LEU A 411 -20.12 -23.37 -23.63
C LEU A 411 -21.41 -24.10 -24.02
N VAL A 412 -21.42 -24.84 -25.14
CA VAL A 412 -22.58 -25.65 -25.59
C VAL A 412 -22.88 -26.80 -24.63
N LYS A 413 -21.84 -27.40 -24.02
CA LYS A 413 -22.00 -28.48 -23.02
C LYS A 413 -22.70 -28.02 -21.74
N VAL A 414 -22.56 -26.75 -21.36
CA VAL A 414 -23.14 -26.20 -20.13
C VAL A 414 -24.59 -25.74 -20.34
N HIS A 415 -24.98 -25.34 -21.56
CA HIS A 415 -26.33 -24.88 -21.86
C HIS A 415 -26.87 -25.44 -23.21
N PRO A 416 -27.50 -26.62 -23.23
CA PRO A 416 -27.95 -27.30 -24.45
C PRO A 416 -29.07 -26.58 -25.23
N ARG A 417 -29.72 -25.55 -24.65
CA ARG A 417 -30.76 -24.74 -25.32
C ARG A 417 -30.23 -23.83 -26.44
N TYR A 418 -28.90 -23.70 -26.60
CA TYR A 418 -28.28 -22.83 -27.61
C TYR A 418 -27.66 -23.60 -28.79
N ALA A 419 -27.88 -24.92 -28.90
CA ALA A 419 -27.27 -25.80 -29.91
C ALA A 419 -27.63 -25.46 -31.37
N PHE A 420 -28.81 -24.86 -31.60
CA PHE A 420 -29.24 -24.44 -32.95
C PHE A 420 -28.41 -23.30 -33.54
N ILE A 421 -27.85 -22.43 -32.67
CA ILE A 421 -27.07 -21.25 -33.08
C ILE A 421 -25.65 -21.67 -33.53
N THR A 422 -25.10 -22.74 -32.94
CA THR A 422 -23.77 -23.25 -33.28
C THR A 422 -23.68 -23.95 -34.63
N CYS A 423 -24.78 -24.52 -35.14
CA CYS A 423 -24.79 -25.22 -36.43
C CYS A 423 -24.68 -24.24 -37.62
N GLY A 424 -25.31 -23.06 -37.52
CA GLY A 424 -25.18 -21.98 -38.52
C GLY A 424 -23.80 -21.30 -38.53
N MET A 425 -23.14 -21.20 -37.37
CA MET A 425 -21.77 -20.70 -37.25
C MET A 425 -20.74 -21.67 -37.84
N PHE A 426 -20.95 -22.99 -37.68
CA PHE A 426 -20.07 -24.02 -38.26
C PHE A 426 -20.06 -24.00 -39.79
N ARG A 427 -21.24 -23.81 -40.42
CA ARG A 427 -21.36 -23.74 -41.88
C ARG A 427 -20.61 -22.54 -42.49
N LYS A 428 -20.69 -21.36 -41.86
CA LYS A 428 -19.95 -20.16 -42.28
C LYS A 428 -18.44 -20.26 -42.00
N CYS A 429 -18.04 -20.87 -40.89
CA CYS A 429 -16.62 -21.19 -40.62
C CYS A 429 -16.02 -22.16 -41.65
N TYR A 430 -16.79 -23.17 -42.09
CA TYR A 430 -16.34 -24.14 -43.09
C TYR A 430 -16.23 -23.53 -44.50
N GLU A 431 -17.21 -22.69 -44.89
CA GLU A 431 -17.17 -21.96 -46.17
C GLU A 431 -16.01 -20.95 -46.23
N SER A 432 -15.73 -20.23 -45.13
CA SER A 432 -14.57 -19.31 -45.05
C SER A 432 -13.22 -20.03 -44.98
N ALA A 433 -13.15 -21.24 -44.37
CA ALA A 433 -11.94 -22.05 -44.36
C ALA A 433 -11.56 -22.57 -45.76
N MET A 434 -12.56 -22.91 -46.59
CA MET A 434 -12.34 -23.31 -47.99
C MET A 434 -11.86 -22.14 -48.88
N SER A 435 -12.30 -20.91 -48.61
CA SER A 435 -11.82 -19.71 -49.34
C SER A 435 -10.33 -19.41 -49.06
N VAL A 436 -9.87 -19.65 -47.82
CA VAL A 436 -8.46 -19.45 -47.43
C VAL A 436 -7.54 -20.53 -48.03
N LEU A 437 -8.02 -21.78 -48.15
CA LEU A 437 -7.28 -22.86 -48.83
C LEU A 437 -7.11 -22.63 -50.34
N LEU A 438 -8.08 -21.99 -51.00
CA LEU A 438 -7.99 -21.58 -52.41
C LEU A 438 -6.99 -20.43 -52.64
N ILE A 439 -6.86 -19.51 -51.68
CA ILE A 439 -5.87 -18.41 -51.75
C ILE A 439 -4.44 -18.93 -51.52
N PHE A 440 -4.26 -19.92 -50.64
CA PHE A 440 -2.95 -20.58 -50.45
C PHE A 440 -2.53 -21.45 -51.65
N SER A 441 -3.46 -21.93 -52.48
CA SER A 441 -3.12 -22.67 -53.72
C SER A 441 -2.79 -21.77 -54.92
N LEU A 442 -3.08 -20.45 -54.84
CA LEU A 442 -2.84 -19.48 -55.92
C LEU A 442 -1.69 -18.50 -55.63
N CYS A 443 -1.06 -18.59 -54.45
CA CYS A 443 0.15 -17.84 -54.10
C CYS A 443 1.32 -18.80 -53.86
N SER A 444 1.80 -19.40 -54.94
CA SER A 444 3.20 -19.82 -55.08
C SER A 444 3.81 -19.03 -56.23
N PRO A 445 4.87 -18.26 -55.94
CA PRO A 445 6.09 -18.35 -56.76
C PRO A 445 7.26 -18.68 -55.82
N ALA A 446 8.00 -19.76 -56.05
CA ALA A 446 9.06 -19.87 -57.05
C ALA A 446 10.24 -18.94 -56.75
N GLU A 447 11.32 -19.59 -56.29
CA GLU A 447 12.76 -19.33 -56.44
C GLU A 447 13.26 -17.97 -56.98
N SER A 448 14.44 -17.60 -56.43
CA SER A 448 15.60 -16.95 -57.06
C SER A 448 15.92 -15.48 -56.70
N CYS A 449 17.21 -15.31 -56.36
CA CYS A 449 18.00 -14.13 -55.97
C CYS A 449 17.88 -13.62 -54.53
#